data_AF-A0A2E3W198-F1
#
_entry.id   AF-A0A2E3W198-F1
#
_cell.length_a   1.000
_cell.length_b   1.000
_cell.length_c   1.000
_cell.angle_alpha   90.00
_cell.angle_beta   90.00
_cell.angle_gamma   90.00
#
_symmetry.space_group_name_H-M   'P 1'
#
loop_
_entity.id
_entity.type
_entity.pdbx_description
1 polymer ?
#
loop_
_entity_poly.entity_id
_entity_poly.type
_entity_poly.pdbx_seq_one_letter_code
_entity_poly.pdbx_strand_id
1 'polypeptide(L)'
;MAIFKSLKKALEAPQEATVLKIKTKGATLPNELFTLTNLTQLYIQSSELKTVQEDIAALSKLETVNIQSKELKEVPKELLLLPKLKSLNLSACSIKSLPPIVGANSPVQILNLSSNKLKSLPQNLESLSRLKELNLSNNDIESFTDSIYFLEEIVRLNLNSNKLKSLNLKTDKLPNLKFLSIDHNPFPEEEKQRIQKDLGLWFEQFT
;
A
#
# COMPACT_ATOMS: atom_id res chain seq x y z
N MET A 1 13.65 22.21 -4.08
CA MET A 1 13.83 20.74 -3.89
C MET A 1 14.31 20.17 -5.21
N ALA A 2 15.50 19.57 -5.26
CA ALA A 2 16.06 19.03 -6.50
C ALA A 2 15.44 17.64 -6.79
N ILE A 3 14.83 17.49 -7.96
CA ILE A 3 14.25 16.24 -8.42
C ILE A 3 15.19 15.60 -9.43
N PHE A 4 15.83 14.50 -9.04
CA PHE A 4 16.69 13.73 -9.92
C PHE A 4 15.87 12.68 -10.65
N LYS A 5 16.04 12.62 -11.98
CA LYS A 5 15.39 11.62 -12.86
C LYS A 5 16.34 10.49 -13.28
N SER A 6 17.52 10.43 -12.66
CA SER A 6 18.57 9.48 -12.97
C SER A 6 19.44 9.26 -11.74
N LEU A 7 19.75 8.00 -11.45
CA LEU A 7 20.66 7.62 -10.37
C LEU A 7 22.05 8.23 -10.59
N LYS A 8 22.58 8.18 -11.82
CA LYS A 8 23.88 8.76 -12.16
C LYS A 8 23.96 10.24 -11.79
N LYS A 9 22.94 11.02 -12.16
CA LYS A 9 22.88 12.46 -11.84
C LYS A 9 22.75 12.71 -10.34
N ALA A 10 22.00 11.87 -9.62
CA ALA A 10 21.88 11.99 -8.18
C ALA A 10 23.20 11.71 -7.46
N LEU A 11 24.00 10.77 -7.98
CA LEU A 11 25.32 10.43 -7.45
C LEU A 11 26.38 11.53 -7.68
N GLU A 12 26.17 12.43 -8.64
CA GLU A 12 27.04 13.60 -8.87
C GLU A 12 26.86 14.67 -7.77
N ALA A 13 25.68 14.72 -7.13
CA ALA A 13 25.39 15.62 -6.01
C ALA A 13 24.56 14.93 -4.90
N PRO A 14 25.12 13.93 -4.19
CA PRO A 14 24.38 13.09 -3.23
C PRO A 14 23.71 13.89 -2.11
N GLN A 15 24.33 14.99 -1.69
CA GLN A 15 23.82 15.82 -0.60
C GLN A 15 22.52 16.56 -0.99
N GLU A 16 22.32 16.85 -2.28
CA GLU A 16 21.14 17.55 -2.81
C GLU A 16 20.01 16.60 -3.21
N ALA A 17 20.31 15.30 -3.34
CA ALA A 17 19.38 14.27 -3.78
C ALA A 17 18.32 13.98 -2.70
N THR A 18 17.20 14.71 -2.78
CA THR A 18 16.06 14.55 -1.86
C THR A 18 14.88 13.83 -2.52
N VAL A 19 14.73 13.96 -3.83
CA VAL A 19 13.73 13.23 -4.63
C VAL A 19 14.44 12.54 -5.78
N LEU A 20 14.22 11.23 -5.91
CA LEU A 20 14.80 10.44 -6.99
C LEU A 20 13.73 9.61 -7.70
N LYS A 21 13.72 9.72 -9.03
CA LYS A 21 12.96 8.85 -9.93
C LYS A 21 13.94 8.02 -10.75
N ILE A 22 13.86 6.71 -10.65
CA ILE A 22 14.72 5.78 -11.38
C ILE A 22 13.90 4.76 -12.16
N LYS A 23 14.46 4.39 -13.32
CA LYS A 23 14.07 3.17 -14.03
C LYS A 23 15.21 2.17 -13.87
N THR A 24 14.93 1.01 -13.31
CA THR A 24 15.92 -0.08 -13.14
C THR A 24 15.48 -1.33 -13.92
N LYS A 25 16.44 -2.18 -14.24
CA LYS A 25 16.23 -3.48 -14.91
C LYS A 25 16.70 -4.65 -14.05
N GLY A 26 17.09 -4.41 -12.79
CA GLY A 26 17.52 -5.46 -11.87
C GLY A 26 16.35 -6.14 -11.15
N ALA A 27 16.58 -7.39 -10.73
CA ALA A 27 15.72 -8.09 -9.77
C ALA A 27 15.71 -7.43 -8.39
N THR A 28 16.77 -6.68 -8.08
CA THR A 28 17.01 -5.89 -6.86
C THR A 28 17.33 -4.44 -7.24
N LEU A 29 17.38 -3.55 -6.23
CA LEU A 29 17.79 -2.16 -6.44
C LEU A 29 19.31 -2.06 -6.55
N PRO A 30 19.86 -1.11 -7.33
CA PRO A 30 21.30 -0.92 -7.44
C PRO A 30 21.90 -0.45 -6.11
N ASN A 31 23.03 -1.03 -5.69
CA ASN A 31 23.63 -0.76 -4.38
C ASN A 31 24.03 0.70 -4.17
N GLU A 32 24.41 1.40 -5.24
CA GLU A 32 24.78 2.81 -5.20
C GLU A 32 23.61 3.70 -4.75
N LEU A 33 22.35 3.26 -4.93
CA LEU A 33 21.16 3.97 -4.46
C LEU A 33 21.21 4.23 -2.95
N PHE A 34 21.72 3.28 -2.16
CA PHE A 34 21.71 3.34 -0.70
C PHE A 34 22.73 4.34 -0.14
N THR A 35 23.61 4.87 -0.99
CA THR A 35 24.52 5.98 -0.62
C THR A 35 23.80 7.33 -0.54
N LEU A 36 22.61 7.45 -1.15
CA LEU A 36 21.82 8.68 -1.21
C LEU A 36 20.96 8.89 0.04
N THR A 37 21.60 8.96 1.22
CA THR A 37 20.94 8.96 2.54
C THR A 37 20.06 10.18 2.83
N ASN A 38 20.11 11.22 1.99
CA ASN A 38 19.23 12.40 2.07
C ASN A 38 17.89 12.23 1.33
N LEU A 39 17.64 11.09 0.69
CA LEU A 39 16.38 10.83 0.00
C LEU A 39 15.19 10.85 0.95
N THR A 40 14.18 11.63 0.57
CA THR A 40 12.87 11.72 1.22
C THR A 40 11.77 11.12 0.36
N GLN A 41 11.96 11.09 -0.97
CA GLN A 41 11.02 10.52 -1.91
C GLN A 41 11.74 9.66 -2.96
N LEU A 42 11.26 8.44 -3.15
CA LEU A 42 11.84 7.48 -4.08
C LEU A 42 10.75 6.88 -4.98
N TYR A 43 10.91 7.07 -6.29
CA TYR A 43 10.03 6.53 -7.32
C TYR A 43 10.81 5.54 -8.18
N ILE A 44 10.36 4.29 -8.22
CA ILE A 44 11.03 3.20 -8.91
C ILE A 44 10.09 2.64 -9.97
N GLN A 45 10.56 2.61 -11.21
CA GLN A 45 9.93 1.85 -12.27
C GLN A 45 10.86 0.69 -12.66
N SER A 46 10.35 -0.53 -12.61
CA SER A 46 11.10 -1.71 -13.05
C SER A 46 10.19 -2.68 -13.77
N SER A 47 10.75 -3.43 -14.71
CA SER A 47 10.10 -4.61 -15.30
C SER A 47 10.43 -5.90 -14.55
N GLU A 48 11.48 -5.89 -13.72
CA GLU A 48 12.11 -7.11 -13.21
C GLU A 48 12.27 -7.11 -11.68
N LEU A 49 11.97 -6.00 -10.99
CA LEU A 49 12.18 -5.89 -9.55
C LEU A 49 11.26 -6.86 -8.81
N LYS A 50 11.86 -7.81 -8.10
CA LYS A 50 11.16 -8.86 -7.34
C LYS A 50 11.05 -8.53 -5.87
N THR A 51 12.00 -7.77 -5.33
CA THR A 51 12.06 -7.41 -3.92
C THR A 51 12.88 -6.14 -3.71
N VAL A 52 12.88 -5.61 -2.48
CA VAL A 52 13.74 -4.53 -2.01
C VAL A 52 14.65 -5.11 -0.93
N GLN A 53 15.97 -5.01 -1.11
CA GLN A 53 16.93 -5.54 -0.13
C GLN A 53 17.02 -4.70 1.16
N GLU A 54 17.60 -5.29 2.21
CA GLU A 54 17.72 -4.69 3.56
C GLU A 54 18.50 -3.37 3.58
N ASP A 55 19.40 -3.15 2.63
CA ASP A 55 20.17 -1.91 2.48
C ASP A 55 19.30 -0.65 2.33
N ILE A 56 18.01 -0.81 1.97
CA ILE A 56 17.05 0.31 1.96
C ILE A 56 16.96 1.00 3.33
N ALA A 57 17.28 0.30 4.43
CA ALA A 57 17.34 0.86 5.77
C ALA A 57 18.32 2.04 5.90
N ALA A 58 19.35 2.11 5.05
CA ALA A 58 20.25 3.27 4.97
C ALA A 58 19.52 4.56 4.58
N LEU A 59 18.41 4.46 3.84
CA LEU A 59 17.57 5.56 3.41
C LEU A 59 16.52 5.93 4.49
N SER A 60 16.98 6.08 5.73
CA SER A 60 16.15 6.34 6.93
C SER A 60 15.30 7.62 6.88
N LYS A 61 15.56 8.52 5.92
CA LYS A 61 14.82 9.76 5.69
C LYS A 61 13.65 9.62 4.73
N LEU A 62 13.44 8.45 4.11
CA LEU A 62 12.35 8.23 3.17
C LEU A 62 10.98 8.42 3.86
N GLU A 63 10.18 9.30 3.28
CA GLU A 63 8.80 9.57 3.67
C GLU A 63 7.80 9.05 2.66
N THR A 64 8.18 9.01 1.37
CA THR A 64 7.33 8.54 0.28
C THR A 64 8.09 7.57 -0.62
N VAL A 65 7.51 6.38 -0.83
CA VAL A 65 8.01 5.38 -1.77
C VAL A 65 6.91 5.00 -2.74
N ASN A 66 7.23 5.01 -4.03
CA ASN A 66 6.37 4.52 -5.09
C ASN A 66 7.17 3.50 -5.92
N ILE A 67 6.67 2.28 -6.02
CA ILE A 67 7.27 1.23 -6.84
C ILE A 67 6.23 0.74 -7.82
N GLN A 68 6.61 0.68 -9.09
CA GLN A 68 5.89 0.01 -10.14
C GLN A 68 6.76 -1.12 -10.68
N SER A 69 6.38 -2.36 -10.38
CA SER A 69 7.03 -3.56 -10.91
C SER A 69 6.06 -4.73 -10.94
N LYS A 70 5.89 -5.35 -12.11
CA LYS A 70 4.98 -6.51 -12.28
C LYS A 70 5.47 -7.79 -11.61
N GLU A 71 6.74 -7.82 -11.19
CA GLU A 71 7.39 -8.98 -10.56
C GLU A 71 7.43 -8.89 -9.03
N LEU A 72 6.92 -7.81 -8.44
CA LEU A 72 6.88 -7.59 -6.99
C LEU A 72 5.69 -8.33 -6.38
N LYS A 73 5.85 -9.64 -6.17
CA LYS A 73 4.78 -10.56 -5.75
C LYS A 73 4.31 -10.36 -4.30
N GLU A 74 5.10 -9.70 -3.47
CA GLU A 74 4.80 -9.40 -2.07
C GLU A 74 5.19 -7.95 -1.72
N VAL A 75 4.55 -7.38 -0.70
CA VAL A 75 5.02 -6.10 -0.13
C VAL A 75 6.39 -6.33 0.52
N PRO A 76 7.45 -5.60 0.14
CA PRO A 76 8.75 -5.75 0.79
C PRO A 76 8.67 -5.33 2.26
N LYS A 77 9.02 -6.23 3.16
CA LYS A 77 8.96 -6.00 4.61
C LYS A 77 9.91 -4.88 5.04
N GLU A 78 11.03 -4.73 4.33
CA GLU A 78 12.07 -3.75 4.55
C GLU A 78 11.53 -2.32 4.44
N LEU A 79 10.56 -2.08 3.55
CA LEU A 79 9.92 -0.76 3.41
C LEU A 79 9.06 -0.42 4.64
N LEU A 80 8.41 -1.42 5.25
CA LEU A 80 7.56 -1.23 6.42
C LEU A 80 8.36 -0.93 7.70
N LEU A 81 9.66 -1.25 7.69
CA LEU A 81 10.60 -0.97 8.78
C LEU A 81 11.22 0.44 8.72
N LEU A 82 10.98 1.20 7.64
CA LEU A 82 11.55 2.54 7.49
C LEU A 82 10.91 3.53 8.48
N PRO A 83 11.70 4.19 9.35
CA PRO A 83 11.18 4.90 10.52
C PRO A 83 10.40 6.18 10.20
N LYS A 84 10.54 6.72 8.98
CA LYS A 84 9.87 7.94 8.53
C LYS A 84 8.89 7.72 7.39
N LEU A 85 8.70 6.47 6.93
CA LEU A 85 7.86 6.21 5.77
C LEU A 85 6.39 6.46 6.10
N LYS A 86 5.78 7.46 5.46
CA LYS A 86 4.38 7.84 5.66
C LYS A 86 3.50 7.32 4.53
N SER A 87 4.01 7.31 3.30
CA SER A 87 3.25 6.95 2.10
C SER A 87 3.96 5.89 1.29
N LEU A 88 3.29 4.76 1.09
CA LEU A 88 3.76 3.63 0.29
C LEU A 88 2.77 3.32 -0.83
N ASN A 89 3.20 3.49 -2.07
CA ASN A 89 2.41 3.13 -3.24
C ASN A 89 3.05 1.95 -3.98
N LEU A 90 2.34 0.82 -4.00
CA LEU A 90 2.69 -0.40 -4.71
C LEU A 90 1.53 -0.86 -5.61
N SER A 91 0.80 0.10 -6.19
CA SER A 91 -0.29 -0.20 -7.12
C SER A 91 0.23 -0.88 -8.39
N ALA A 92 -0.54 -1.82 -8.93
CA ALA A 92 -0.20 -2.52 -10.19
C ALA A 92 1.13 -3.29 -10.17
N CYS A 93 1.45 -3.94 -9.05
CA CYS A 93 2.70 -4.67 -8.82
C CYS A 93 2.58 -6.21 -8.86
N SER A 94 1.38 -6.75 -9.11
CA SER A 94 1.07 -8.19 -9.00
C SER A 94 1.21 -8.76 -7.58
N ILE A 95 1.07 -7.92 -6.55
CA ILE A 95 1.19 -8.33 -5.15
C ILE A 95 0.08 -9.30 -4.78
N LYS A 96 0.44 -10.40 -4.12
CA LYS A 96 -0.46 -11.46 -3.66
C LYS A 96 -0.65 -11.49 -2.14
N SER A 97 0.27 -10.89 -1.39
CA SER A 97 0.26 -10.89 0.07
C SER A 97 1.08 -9.75 0.65
N LEU A 98 0.78 -9.41 1.91
CA LEU A 98 1.70 -8.68 2.79
C LEU A 98 2.69 -9.66 3.42
N PRO A 99 3.85 -9.18 3.89
CA PRO A 99 4.82 -10.01 4.59
C PRO A 99 4.28 -10.45 5.96
N PRO A 100 4.94 -11.42 6.62
CA PRO A 100 4.78 -11.68 8.06
C PRO A 100 4.87 -10.39 8.89
N ILE A 101 4.30 -10.39 10.10
CA ILE A 101 4.34 -9.25 11.03
C ILE A 101 5.77 -8.67 11.09
N VAL A 102 5.91 -7.40 10.71
CA VAL A 102 7.20 -6.70 10.68
C VAL A 102 7.29 -5.74 11.85
N GLY A 103 7.84 -6.23 12.97
CA GLY A 103 8.10 -5.41 14.16
C GLY A 103 6.86 -4.71 14.75
N ALA A 104 7.09 -3.78 15.67
CA ALA A 104 6.03 -2.99 16.28
C ALA A 104 5.79 -1.69 15.49
N ASN A 105 4.56 -1.52 14.99
CA ASN A 105 3.97 -0.27 14.50
C ASN A 105 4.75 0.47 13.41
N SER A 106 4.64 0.01 12.17
CA SER A 106 5.09 0.75 10.98
C SER A 106 4.55 2.18 10.98
N PRO A 107 5.36 3.19 10.61
CA PRO A 107 4.91 4.58 10.57
C PRO A 107 4.02 4.91 9.37
N VAL A 108 3.76 3.94 8.48
CA VAL A 108 2.99 4.14 7.25
C VAL A 108 1.56 4.56 7.57
N GLN A 109 1.13 5.68 6.98
CA GLN A 109 -0.20 6.27 7.13
C GLN A 109 -1.05 6.08 5.87
N ILE A 110 -0.41 5.99 4.70
CA ILE A 110 -1.09 5.82 3.42
C ILE A 110 -0.46 4.62 2.70
N LEU A 111 -1.28 3.61 2.41
CA LEU A 111 -0.87 2.41 1.70
C LEU A 111 -1.78 2.17 0.50
N ASN A 112 -1.20 2.24 -0.70
CA ASN A 112 -1.90 1.92 -1.93
C ASN A 112 -1.43 0.57 -2.48
N LEU A 113 -2.35 -0.40 -2.46
CA LEU A 113 -2.22 -1.74 -3.02
C LEU A 113 -3.26 -2.00 -4.11
N SER A 114 -3.79 -0.96 -4.74
CA SER A 114 -4.79 -1.11 -5.79
C SER A 114 -4.24 -1.85 -7.03
N SER A 115 -5.12 -2.51 -7.77
CA SER A 115 -4.77 -3.18 -9.03
C SER A 115 -3.72 -4.29 -8.86
N ASN A 116 -3.80 -5.04 -7.76
CA ASN A 116 -2.90 -6.16 -7.45
C ASN A 116 -3.65 -7.50 -7.59
N LYS A 117 -3.20 -8.55 -6.89
CA LYS A 117 -3.70 -9.94 -6.96
C LYS A 117 -3.99 -10.50 -5.57
N LEU A 118 -4.38 -9.63 -4.63
CA LEU A 118 -4.78 -10.04 -3.28
C LEU A 118 -6.11 -10.80 -3.37
N LYS A 119 -6.16 -12.01 -2.79
CA LYS A 119 -7.37 -12.85 -2.74
C LYS A 119 -8.18 -12.73 -1.45
N SER A 120 -7.54 -12.17 -0.42
CA SER A 120 -8.13 -11.94 0.89
C SER A 120 -7.56 -10.67 1.49
N LEU A 121 -8.24 -10.12 2.50
CA LEU A 121 -7.62 -9.11 3.33
C LEU A 121 -6.34 -9.69 3.98
N PRO A 122 -5.27 -8.91 4.09
CA PRO A 122 -4.04 -9.37 4.74
C PRO A 122 -4.29 -9.72 6.21
N GLN A 123 -3.68 -10.80 6.70
CA GLN A 123 -3.81 -11.21 8.11
C GLN A 123 -2.93 -10.36 9.05
N ASN A 124 -1.83 -9.81 8.54
CA ASN A 124 -0.78 -9.17 9.35
C ASN A 124 -0.91 -7.63 9.41
N LEU A 125 -2.15 -7.13 9.46
CA LEU A 125 -2.43 -5.69 9.50
C LEU A 125 -2.10 -5.04 10.86
N GLU A 126 -1.86 -5.83 11.91
CA GLU A 126 -1.43 -5.36 13.24
C GLU A 126 -0.18 -4.45 13.18
N SER A 127 0.76 -4.77 12.29
CA SER A 127 1.96 -3.94 12.08
C SER A 127 1.67 -2.56 11.46
N LEU A 128 0.46 -2.33 10.96
CA LEU A 128 0.03 -1.11 10.27
C LEU A 128 -1.01 -0.31 11.09
N SER A 129 -0.95 -0.37 12.42
CA SER A 129 -1.89 0.30 13.34
C SER A 129 -2.06 1.82 13.11
N ARG A 130 -1.04 2.49 12.54
CA ARG A 130 -1.04 3.93 12.20
C ARG A 130 -1.64 4.26 10.84
N LEU A 131 -2.14 3.26 10.11
CA LEU A 131 -2.64 3.43 8.76
C LEU A 131 -3.97 4.19 8.77
N LYS A 132 -4.01 5.30 8.03
CA LYS A 132 -5.18 6.18 7.89
C LYS A 132 -5.90 5.97 6.57
N GLU A 133 -5.17 5.60 5.52
CA GLU A 133 -5.73 5.36 4.20
C GLU A 133 -5.20 4.05 3.63
N LEU A 134 -6.12 3.14 3.30
CA LEU A 134 -5.83 1.86 2.68
C LEU A 134 -6.63 1.72 1.40
N ASN A 135 -5.92 1.61 0.27
CA ASN A 135 -6.54 1.33 -1.02
C ASN A 135 -6.23 -0.10 -1.47
N LEU A 136 -7.27 -0.93 -1.47
CA LEU A 136 -7.28 -2.33 -1.91
C LEU A 136 -8.16 -2.53 -3.15
N SER A 137 -8.55 -1.46 -3.84
CA SER A 137 -9.44 -1.58 -5.00
C SER A 137 -8.81 -2.37 -6.15
N ASN A 138 -9.64 -2.96 -7.00
CA ASN A 138 -9.17 -3.73 -8.17
C ASN A 138 -8.24 -4.89 -7.77
N ASN A 139 -8.64 -5.66 -6.77
CA ASN A 139 -8.00 -6.92 -6.39
C ASN A 139 -9.02 -8.08 -6.57
N ASP A 140 -8.65 -9.27 -6.10
CA ASP A 140 -9.49 -10.47 -6.15
C ASP A 140 -10.01 -10.84 -4.75
N ILE A 141 -10.25 -9.86 -3.86
CA ILE A 141 -10.59 -10.11 -2.45
C ILE A 141 -12.00 -10.70 -2.36
N GLU A 142 -12.10 -11.94 -1.87
CA GLU A 142 -13.37 -12.68 -1.80
C GLU A 142 -14.10 -12.54 -0.46
N SER A 143 -13.37 -12.26 0.62
CA SER A 143 -13.92 -12.19 1.97
C SER A 143 -13.40 -10.99 2.77
N PHE A 144 -14.31 -10.40 3.54
CA PHE A 144 -14.00 -9.40 4.56
C PHE A 144 -13.71 -10.12 5.89
N THR A 145 -12.56 -9.84 6.51
CA THR A 145 -12.09 -10.51 7.73
C THR A 145 -11.81 -9.52 8.86
N ASP A 146 -11.86 -10.01 10.10
CA ASP A 146 -11.63 -9.21 11.32
C ASP A 146 -10.23 -8.58 11.41
N SER A 147 -9.27 -8.99 10.56
CA SER A 147 -7.93 -8.38 10.52
C SER A 147 -7.94 -6.89 10.22
N ILE A 148 -8.99 -6.37 9.58
CA ILE A 148 -9.12 -4.92 9.34
C ILE A 148 -9.22 -4.12 10.65
N TYR A 149 -9.71 -4.73 11.73
CA TYR A 149 -9.92 -4.08 13.02
C TYR A 149 -8.61 -3.78 13.75
N PHE A 150 -7.48 -4.27 13.26
CA PHE A 150 -6.17 -3.84 13.73
C PHE A 150 -5.79 -2.42 13.25
N LEU A 151 -6.50 -1.86 12.27
CA LEU A 151 -6.24 -0.53 11.72
C LEU A 151 -7.03 0.53 12.50
N GLU A 152 -6.68 0.77 13.76
CA GLU A 152 -7.44 1.63 14.68
C GLU A 152 -7.54 3.10 14.21
N GLU A 153 -6.53 3.58 13.48
CA GLU A 153 -6.49 4.95 12.92
C GLU A 153 -7.12 5.07 11.52
N ILE A 154 -7.72 4.01 10.96
CA ILE A 154 -8.21 4.02 9.58
C ILE A 154 -9.33 5.03 9.39
N VAL A 155 -9.16 5.90 8.39
CA VAL A 155 -10.14 6.93 8.00
C VAL A 155 -10.75 6.62 6.64
N ARG A 156 -9.96 6.07 5.72
CA ARG A 156 -10.39 5.72 4.36
C ARG A 156 -10.02 4.29 4.04
N LEU A 157 -11.02 3.48 3.70
CA LEU A 157 -10.84 2.12 3.22
C LEU A 157 -11.52 1.98 1.86
N ASN A 158 -10.74 1.64 0.83
CA ASN A 158 -11.27 1.40 -0.51
C ASN A 158 -11.13 -0.08 -0.88
N LEU A 159 -12.27 -0.74 -1.06
CA LEU A 159 -12.44 -2.14 -1.45
C LEU A 159 -13.20 -2.26 -2.78
N ASN A 160 -13.33 -1.18 -3.56
CA ASN A 160 -14.02 -1.20 -4.86
C ASN A 160 -13.43 -2.25 -5.81
N SER A 161 -14.27 -2.80 -6.68
CA SER A 161 -13.84 -3.72 -7.74
C SER A 161 -13.08 -4.92 -7.17
N ASN A 162 -13.69 -5.61 -6.20
CA ASN A 162 -13.19 -6.87 -5.64
C ASN A 162 -14.22 -8.00 -5.91
N LYS A 163 -14.13 -9.09 -5.16
CA LYS A 163 -15.00 -10.27 -5.28
C LYS A 163 -15.82 -10.52 -4.01
N LEU A 164 -16.04 -9.49 -3.20
CA LEU A 164 -16.81 -9.58 -1.96
C LEU A 164 -18.26 -9.93 -2.27
N LYS A 165 -18.76 -10.98 -1.62
CA LYS A 165 -20.17 -11.39 -1.68
C LYS A 165 -20.93 -11.01 -0.42
N SER A 166 -20.22 -10.67 0.65
CA SER A 166 -20.79 -10.19 1.90
C SER A 166 -19.84 -9.23 2.61
N LEU A 167 -20.39 -8.38 3.48
CA LEU A 167 -19.66 -7.38 4.25
C LEU A 167 -20.13 -7.37 5.70
N ASN A 168 -19.43 -8.10 6.55
CA ASN A 168 -19.69 -8.15 7.99
C ASN A 168 -18.89 -7.09 8.74
N LEU A 169 -19.08 -5.82 8.36
CA LEU A 169 -18.40 -4.69 9.00
C LEU A 169 -19.06 -4.33 10.34
N LYS A 170 -18.25 -4.30 11.39
CA LYS A 170 -18.60 -3.80 12.72
C LYS A 170 -18.11 -2.36 12.85
N THR A 171 -18.98 -1.39 12.61
CA THR A 171 -18.63 0.04 12.59
C THR A 171 -18.16 0.56 13.94
N ASP A 172 -18.64 -0.04 15.03
CA ASP A 172 -18.19 0.19 16.40
C ASP A 172 -16.70 -0.13 16.61
N LYS A 173 -16.14 -1.06 15.83
CA LYS A 173 -14.71 -1.41 15.88
C LYS A 173 -13.81 -0.51 15.04
N LEU A 174 -14.36 0.34 14.17
CA LEU A 174 -13.59 1.29 13.35
C LEU A 174 -14.13 2.72 13.56
N PRO A 175 -13.96 3.30 14.77
CA PRO A 175 -14.59 4.58 15.14
C PRO A 175 -14.10 5.77 14.30
N ASN A 176 -12.93 5.65 13.66
CA ASN A 176 -12.34 6.70 12.83
C ASN A 176 -12.70 6.60 11.34
N LEU A 177 -13.35 5.52 10.91
CA LEU A 177 -13.65 5.26 9.50
C LEU A 177 -14.71 6.25 9.00
N LYS A 178 -14.33 7.09 8.04
CA LYS A 178 -15.21 8.11 7.44
C LYS A 178 -15.60 7.79 6.01
N PHE A 179 -14.75 7.04 5.30
CA PHE A 179 -14.94 6.73 3.89
C PHE A 179 -14.71 5.25 3.67
N LEU A 180 -15.77 4.55 3.27
CA LEU A 180 -15.72 3.17 2.83
C LEU A 180 -16.26 3.10 1.41
N SER A 181 -15.46 2.56 0.49
CA SER A 181 -15.87 2.29 -0.88
C SER A 181 -15.89 0.77 -1.09
N ILE A 182 -17.03 0.23 -1.51
CA ILE A 182 -17.26 -1.21 -1.75
C ILE A 182 -17.96 -1.48 -3.08
N ASP A 183 -18.05 -0.49 -3.95
CA ASP A 183 -18.71 -0.58 -5.26
C ASP A 183 -18.07 -1.65 -6.15
N HIS A 184 -18.79 -2.10 -7.17
CA HIS A 184 -18.30 -3.10 -8.13
C HIS A 184 -17.84 -4.41 -7.47
N ASN A 185 -18.48 -4.80 -6.38
CA ASN A 185 -18.38 -6.13 -5.78
C ASN A 185 -19.65 -6.94 -6.08
N PRO A 186 -19.56 -8.27 -6.24
CA PRO A 186 -20.70 -9.14 -6.55
C PRO A 186 -21.58 -9.42 -5.33
N PHE A 187 -22.07 -8.38 -4.65
CA PHE A 187 -23.04 -8.50 -3.56
C PHE A 187 -24.40 -8.96 -4.09
N PRO A 188 -25.01 -10.01 -3.51
CA PRO A 188 -26.42 -10.33 -3.75
C PRO A 188 -27.34 -9.17 -3.38
N GLU A 189 -28.53 -9.07 -4.00
CA GLU A 189 -29.47 -7.97 -3.74
C GLU A 189 -29.91 -7.87 -2.26
N GLU A 190 -30.11 -9.01 -1.60
CA GLU A 190 -30.41 -9.06 -0.17
C GLU A 190 -29.29 -8.42 0.69
N GLU A 191 -28.04 -8.65 0.30
CA GLU A 191 -26.86 -8.14 1.00
C GLU A 191 -26.68 -6.65 0.74
N LYS A 192 -26.96 -6.19 -0.50
CA LYS A 192 -26.99 -4.75 -0.83
C LYS A 192 -28.02 -4.01 0.02
N GLN A 193 -29.25 -4.54 0.12
CA GLN A 193 -30.31 -3.96 0.96
C GLN A 193 -29.91 -3.93 2.43
N ARG A 194 -29.30 -5.01 2.93
CA ARG A 194 -28.80 -5.07 4.30
C ARG A 194 -27.72 -4.02 4.55
N ILE A 195 -26.70 -3.94 3.68
CA ILE A 195 -25.62 -2.95 3.80
C ILE A 195 -26.16 -1.53 3.74
N GLN A 196 -27.11 -1.25 2.84
CA GLN A 196 -27.75 0.06 2.75
C GLN A 196 -28.49 0.43 4.03
N LYS A 197 -29.23 -0.52 4.62
CA LYS A 197 -29.95 -0.33 5.88
C LYS A 197 -29.02 -0.15 7.07
N ASP A 198 -28.00 -1.00 7.19
CA ASP A 198 -27.13 -1.10 8.37
C ASP A 198 -26.02 -0.03 8.36
N LEU A 199 -25.48 0.27 7.18
CA LEU A 199 -24.32 1.17 7.02
C LEU A 199 -24.68 2.51 6.36
N GLY A 200 -25.91 2.67 5.84
CA GLY A 200 -26.30 3.87 5.11
C GLY A 200 -25.56 4.07 3.78
N LEU A 201 -24.92 3.01 3.27
CA LEU A 201 -24.13 3.05 2.04
C LEU A 201 -25.01 2.77 0.82
N TRP A 202 -24.74 3.48 -0.28
CA TRP A 202 -25.48 3.35 -1.54
C TRP A 202 -24.58 2.69 -2.59
N PHE A 203 -25.17 1.83 -3.42
CA PHE A 203 -24.42 0.99 -4.37
C PHE A 203 -24.28 1.57 -5.79
N GLU A 204 -24.83 2.76 -6.12
CA GLU A 204 -24.78 3.30 -7.50
C GLU A 204 -24.78 4.84 -7.61
N GLN A 205 -23.88 5.34 -8.49
CA GLN A 205 -24.09 6.21 -9.68
C GLN A 205 -22.77 6.07 -10.51
N PHE A 206 -22.67 5.42 -11.68
CA PHE A 206 -23.26 5.66 -13.01
C PHE A 206 -23.09 4.41 -13.92
N THR A 207 -23.97 4.34 -14.93
CA THR A 207 -23.86 3.66 -16.25
C THR A 207 -22.46 3.35 -16.78
#